data_AF-A0A7C1MKZ4-F1
#
_entry.id   AF-A0A7C1MKZ4-F1
#
_cell.length_a   1.000
_cell.length_b   1.000
_cell.length_c   1.000
_cell.angle_alpha   90.00
_cell.angle_beta   90.00
_cell.angle_gamma   90.00
#
_symmetry.space_group_name_H-M   'P 1'
#
loop_
_entity.id
_entity.type
_entity.pdbx_description
1 polymer ?
#
loop_
_entity_poly.entity_id
_entity_poly.type
_entity_poly.pdbx_seq_one_letter_code
_entity_poly.pdbx_strand_id
1 'polypeptide(L)'
;MNKQNLIQNAIIFQQPIYHFAAQLLEKSKLKAVLDIGCSYPKKLEKFILPLTSDITGIDLPETIKLVTSEVNFGSWISCDIEKDKIELNKKFDLIICSDIVEHLDNPEKLFSLIEKCSNDDTYILISTPDATSTLKQSNGRPANILHKREWDRVNFENYLKKSGFDILQSKYYIEQNCHPTYICNYFLCKKSNIRKKHILITVPNVHWIHQHVTHRLLMLQKDIRYNLTFKLPSHKPYVNNLHHIVNDFISGNYDFWLNIDADNPPQENPLDLIELDKDIIGLPTPIWHFTNKGNNERPVYWNAYDYLSEKDAYAEHEPKKGLQKVDAVGTGCILIARRVFENPIMRQGAFMRKWNKDGTVDKGNDMAFAEIARNQGFNIYAHYDYPCDHMSELSLNETVRAFTNLFEAK
;
A
#
# COMPACT_ATOMS: atom_id res chain seq x y z
N MET A 1 -29.74 -18.86 7.92
CA MET A 1 -30.89 -17.95 8.10
C MET A 1 -32.14 -18.61 7.51
N ASN A 2 -33.33 -18.49 8.12
CA ASN A 2 -34.56 -19.04 7.53
C ASN A 2 -34.99 -18.21 6.29
N LYS A 3 -35.52 -18.84 5.24
CA LYS A 3 -35.91 -18.22 3.96
C LYS A 3 -36.81 -17.00 4.11
N GLN A 4 -37.79 -17.06 5.02
CA GLN A 4 -38.69 -15.92 5.29
C GLN A 4 -37.91 -14.67 5.74
N ASN A 5 -36.93 -14.85 6.63
CA ASN A 5 -36.10 -13.73 7.10
C ASN A 5 -35.24 -13.16 5.96
N LEU A 6 -34.72 -14.02 5.06
CA LEU A 6 -33.96 -13.56 3.89
C LEU A 6 -34.81 -12.65 3.00
N ILE A 7 -36.03 -13.08 2.67
CA ILE A 7 -36.94 -12.30 1.82
C ILE A 7 -37.38 -11.01 2.51
N GLN A 8 -37.69 -11.07 3.80
CA GLN A 8 -38.09 -9.90 4.57
C GLN A 8 -36.96 -8.85 4.64
N ASN A 9 -35.73 -9.28 4.94
CA ASN A 9 -34.57 -8.40 4.96
C ASN A 9 -34.30 -7.79 3.59
N ALA A 10 -34.43 -8.58 2.51
CA ALA A 10 -34.27 -8.11 1.14
C ALA A 10 -35.27 -7.01 0.77
N ILE A 11 -36.46 -6.96 1.38
CA ILE A 11 -37.45 -5.91 1.14
C ILE A 11 -37.15 -4.66 1.97
N ILE A 12 -36.68 -4.82 3.19
CA ILE A 12 -36.58 -3.75 4.18
C ILE A 12 -35.35 -2.87 3.95
N PHE A 13 -34.17 -3.48 3.84
CA PHE A 13 -32.88 -2.78 3.91
C PHE A 13 -32.40 -2.26 2.55
N GLN A 14 -31.67 -1.15 2.58
CA GLN A 14 -30.95 -0.51 1.48
C GLN A 14 -31.82 -0.02 0.30
N GLN A 15 -33.14 0.10 0.47
CA GLN A 15 -34.01 0.65 -0.60
C GLN A 15 -33.51 1.99 -1.18
N PRO A 16 -32.97 2.94 -0.39
CA PRO A 16 -32.44 4.19 -0.95
C PRO A 16 -31.32 3.99 -1.98
N ILE A 17 -30.48 2.97 -1.82
CA ILE A 17 -29.40 2.64 -2.76
C ILE A 17 -29.96 2.17 -4.09
N TYR A 18 -30.93 1.25 -4.07
CA TYR A 18 -31.54 0.72 -5.29
C TYR A 18 -32.42 1.76 -6.00
N HIS A 19 -33.04 2.67 -5.25
CA HIS A 19 -33.74 3.81 -5.85
C HIS A 19 -32.76 4.75 -6.57
N PHE A 20 -31.62 5.08 -5.95
CA PHE A 20 -30.59 5.89 -6.58
C PHE A 20 -29.97 5.18 -7.81
N ALA A 21 -29.73 3.88 -7.72
CA ALA A 21 -29.27 3.05 -8.83
C ALA A 21 -30.24 3.10 -10.02
N ALA A 22 -31.54 2.99 -9.77
CA ALA A 22 -32.57 3.11 -10.82
C ALA A 22 -32.56 4.49 -11.51
N GLN A 23 -32.45 5.57 -10.73
CA GLN A 23 -32.31 6.92 -11.29
C GLN A 23 -31.04 7.07 -12.16
N LEU A 24 -29.94 6.44 -11.75
CA LEU A 24 -28.69 6.47 -12.48
C LEU A 24 -28.77 5.66 -13.78
N LEU A 25 -29.38 4.47 -13.73
CA LEU A 25 -29.66 3.63 -14.91
C LEU A 25 -30.44 4.39 -15.98
N GLU A 26 -31.54 5.04 -15.58
CA GLU A 26 -32.40 5.78 -16.51
C GLU A 26 -31.69 7.01 -17.10
N LYS A 27 -31.09 7.85 -16.25
CA LYS A 27 -30.43 9.10 -16.69
C LYS A 27 -29.22 8.85 -17.58
N SER A 28 -28.43 7.83 -17.26
CA SER A 28 -27.18 7.52 -17.97
C SER A 28 -27.35 6.43 -19.03
N LYS A 29 -28.58 5.92 -19.23
CA LYS A 29 -28.93 4.86 -20.21
C LYS A 29 -28.07 3.59 -20.07
N LEU A 30 -27.78 3.22 -18.83
CA LEU A 30 -26.98 2.03 -18.49
C LEU A 30 -27.83 0.78 -18.72
N LYS A 31 -27.20 -0.35 -19.07
CA LYS A 31 -27.92 -1.60 -19.39
C LYS A 31 -27.46 -2.77 -18.53
N ALA A 32 -26.16 -3.02 -18.46
CA ALA A 32 -25.63 -4.17 -17.74
C ALA A 32 -25.40 -3.84 -16.26
N VAL A 33 -26.11 -4.54 -15.36
CA VAL A 33 -26.04 -4.33 -13.90
C VAL A 33 -25.46 -5.56 -13.21
N LEU A 34 -24.46 -5.35 -12.37
CA LEU A 34 -23.95 -6.33 -11.41
C LEU A 34 -24.38 -5.94 -9.99
N ASP A 35 -24.98 -6.85 -9.25
CA ASP A 35 -25.28 -6.69 -7.82
C ASP A 35 -24.44 -7.67 -7.00
N ILE A 36 -23.48 -7.15 -6.24
CA ILE A 36 -22.57 -7.93 -5.41
C ILE A 36 -23.15 -7.99 -3.99
N GLY A 37 -23.43 -9.20 -3.51
CA GLY A 37 -24.22 -9.42 -2.30
C GLY A 37 -25.72 -9.25 -2.55
N CYS A 38 -26.21 -9.81 -3.66
CA CYS A 38 -27.56 -9.54 -4.16
C CYS A 38 -28.70 -10.06 -3.25
N SER A 39 -28.39 -10.92 -2.28
CA SER A 39 -29.36 -11.56 -1.39
C SER A 39 -30.50 -12.21 -2.21
N TYR A 40 -31.71 -12.23 -1.66
CA TYR A 40 -32.91 -12.51 -2.44
C TYR A 40 -33.30 -11.25 -3.26
N PRO A 41 -33.51 -11.33 -4.59
CA PRO A 41 -33.45 -10.16 -5.48
C PRO A 41 -34.73 -9.30 -5.54
N LYS A 42 -35.44 -9.11 -4.41
CA LYS A 42 -36.67 -8.28 -4.37
C LYS A 42 -36.43 -6.81 -4.71
N LYS A 43 -35.27 -6.26 -4.36
CA LYS A 43 -34.90 -4.88 -4.72
C LYS A 43 -34.59 -4.75 -6.20
N LEU A 44 -33.88 -5.72 -6.76
CA LEU A 44 -33.62 -5.80 -8.21
C LEU A 44 -34.93 -5.91 -8.99
N GLU A 45 -35.84 -6.78 -8.57
CA GLU A 45 -37.18 -6.94 -9.19
C GLU A 45 -37.98 -5.64 -9.15
N LYS A 46 -37.98 -4.93 -8.03
CA LYS A 46 -38.74 -3.69 -7.84
C LYS A 46 -38.16 -2.48 -8.58
N PHE A 47 -36.84 -2.29 -8.54
CA PHE A 47 -36.20 -1.03 -8.94
C PHE A 47 -35.41 -1.12 -10.25
N ILE A 48 -34.82 -2.28 -10.56
CA ILE A 48 -33.83 -2.41 -11.65
C ILE A 48 -34.43 -3.13 -12.86
N LEU A 49 -35.15 -4.25 -12.63
CA LEU A 49 -35.79 -5.04 -13.67
C LEU A 49 -36.74 -4.24 -14.59
N PRO A 50 -37.49 -3.22 -14.11
CA PRO A 50 -38.30 -2.39 -14.99
C PRO A 50 -37.50 -1.56 -16.00
N LEU A 51 -36.20 -1.37 -15.76
CA LEU A 51 -35.31 -0.53 -16.57
C LEU A 51 -34.37 -1.35 -17.45
N THR A 52 -33.96 -2.54 -17.01
CA THR A 52 -33.09 -3.44 -17.77
C THR A 52 -33.28 -4.90 -17.37
N SER A 53 -33.11 -5.81 -18.33
CA SER A 53 -33.11 -7.26 -18.11
C SER A 53 -31.71 -7.85 -17.96
N ASP A 54 -30.64 -7.11 -18.30
CA ASP A 54 -29.26 -7.58 -18.17
C ASP A 54 -28.73 -7.39 -16.74
N ILE A 55 -29.24 -8.24 -15.84
CA ILE A 55 -28.94 -8.22 -14.42
C ILE A 55 -28.14 -9.46 -14.08
N THR A 56 -27.01 -9.29 -13.40
CA THR A 56 -26.24 -10.37 -12.79
C THR A 56 -26.14 -10.14 -11.29
N GLY A 57 -26.45 -11.15 -10.48
CA GLY A 57 -26.32 -11.11 -9.04
C GLY A 57 -25.29 -12.12 -8.55
N ILE A 58 -24.48 -11.73 -7.58
CA ILE A 58 -23.50 -12.59 -6.90
C ILE A 58 -23.83 -12.63 -5.42
N ASP A 59 -23.86 -13.83 -4.84
CA ASP A 59 -24.01 -14.04 -3.40
C ASP A 59 -23.46 -15.42 -3.01
N LEU A 60 -23.51 -15.74 -1.72
CA LEU A 60 -23.08 -17.03 -1.19
C LEU A 60 -23.89 -18.20 -1.79
N PRO A 61 -23.30 -19.40 -1.89
CA PRO A 61 -23.93 -20.57 -2.53
C PRO A 61 -25.34 -20.89 -2.00
N GLU A 62 -25.55 -20.77 -0.69
CA GLU A 62 -26.83 -21.03 -0.05
C GLU A 62 -27.93 -20.05 -0.48
N THR A 63 -27.59 -18.77 -0.67
CA THR A 63 -28.51 -17.74 -1.16
C THR A 63 -28.86 -18.03 -2.61
N ILE A 64 -27.85 -18.24 -3.45
CA ILE A 64 -28.03 -18.43 -4.89
C ILE A 64 -28.81 -19.70 -5.21
N LYS A 65 -28.64 -20.76 -4.41
CA LYS A 65 -29.46 -21.98 -4.54
C LYS A 65 -30.96 -21.70 -4.36
N LEU A 66 -31.34 -20.82 -3.43
CA LEU A 66 -32.73 -20.43 -3.22
C LEU A 66 -33.26 -19.52 -4.35
N VAL A 67 -32.42 -18.58 -4.80
CA VAL A 67 -32.78 -17.64 -5.87
C VAL A 67 -33.01 -18.39 -7.19
N THR A 68 -32.07 -19.25 -7.59
CA THR A 68 -32.14 -20.00 -8.86
C THR A 68 -33.32 -20.97 -8.94
N SER A 69 -33.88 -21.43 -7.81
CA SER A 69 -35.06 -22.30 -7.81
C SER A 69 -36.39 -21.56 -8.03
N GLU A 70 -36.44 -20.23 -7.82
CA GLU A 70 -37.71 -19.48 -7.71
C GLU A 70 -37.76 -18.18 -8.52
N VAL A 71 -36.61 -17.65 -8.90
CA VAL A 71 -36.50 -16.39 -9.62
C VAL A 71 -36.20 -16.67 -11.09
N ASN A 72 -37.08 -16.17 -11.97
CA ASN A 72 -37.07 -16.43 -13.41
C ASN A 72 -36.48 -15.29 -14.25
N PHE A 73 -35.79 -14.34 -13.63
CA PHE A 73 -35.07 -13.25 -14.30
C PHE A 73 -33.60 -13.23 -13.87
N GLY A 74 -32.76 -12.52 -14.63
CA GLY A 74 -31.35 -12.29 -14.29
C GLY A 74 -30.46 -13.54 -14.40
N SER A 75 -29.17 -13.35 -14.11
CA SER A 75 -28.16 -14.40 -14.00
C SER A 75 -27.58 -14.42 -12.59
N TRP A 76 -27.62 -15.57 -11.92
CA TRP A 76 -27.27 -15.69 -10.50
C TRP A 76 -26.04 -16.56 -10.32
N ILE A 77 -25.02 -16.03 -9.65
CA ILE A 77 -23.71 -16.66 -9.55
C ILE A 77 -23.32 -16.86 -8.09
N SER A 78 -23.04 -18.11 -7.74
CA SER A 78 -22.56 -18.52 -6.42
C SER A 78 -21.09 -18.14 -6.24
N CYS A 79 -20.79 -17.31 -5.24
CA CYS A 79 -19.43 -16.89 -4.90
C CYS A 79 -19.32 -16.48 -3.43
N ASP A 80 -18.35 -17.05 -2.73
CA ASP A 80 -17.79 -16.49 -1.50
C ASP A 80 -16.62 -15.57 -1.88
N ILE A 81 -16.82 -14.26 -1.78
CA ILE A 81 -15.84 -13.22 -2.17
C ILE A 81 -14.49 -13.39 -1.44
N GLU A 82 -14.49 -13.96 -0.23
CA GLU A 82 -13.27 -14.18 0.54
C GLU A 82 -12.48 -15.40 0.06
N LYS A 83 -13.13 -16.40 -0.55
CA LYS A 83 -12.51 -17.70 -0.78
C LYS A 83 -12.39 -18.05 -2.26
N ASP A 84 -13.38 -17.66 -3.05
CA ASP A 84 -13.50 -18.10 -4.42
C ASP A 84 -12.72 -17.20 -5.37
N LYS A 85 -12.20 -17.82 -6.44
CA LYS A 85 -11.71 -17.10 -7.61
C LYS A 85 -12.82 -17.06 -8.63
N ILE A 86 -13.41 -15.89 -8.82
CA ILE A 86 -14.46 -15.68 -9.82
C ILE A 86 -13.90 -14.89 -11.01
N GLU A 87 -14.22 -15.36 -12.21
CA GLU A 87 -13.99 -14.66 -13.46
C GLU A 87 -15.32 -14.51 -14.17
N LEU A 88 -15.80 -13.27 -14.24
CA LEU A 88 -16.95 -12.91 -15.05
C LEU A 88 -16.43 -12.50 -16.42
N ASN A 89 -16.84 -13.22 -17.46
CA ASN A 89 -16.46 -12.94 -18.84
C ASN A 89 -17.22 -11.75 -19.45
N LYS A 90 -17.60 -10.76 -18.64
CA LYS A 90 -18.26 -9.54 -19.09
C LYS A 90 -17.98 -8.36 -18.15
N LYS A 91 -18.14 -7.17 -18.70
CA LYS A 91 -18.10 -5.90 -17.96
C LYS A 91 -19.50 -5.35 -17.77
N PHE A 92 -19.69 -4.48 -16.79
CA PHE A 92 -20.99 -3.93 -16.43
C PHE A 92 -20.98 -2.40 -16.53
N ASP A 93 -22.14 -1.82 -16.80
CA ASP A 93 -22.31 -0.37 -16.84
C ASP A 93 -22.54 0.21 -15.42
N LEU A 94 -23.15 -0.60 -14.56
CA LEU A 94 -23.38 -0.29 -13.14
C LEU A 94 -23.04 -1.50 -12.27
N ILE A 95 -22.23 -1.30 -11.25
CA ILE A 95 -21.97 -2.28 -10.18
C ILE A 95 -22.54 -1.72 -8.88
N ILE A 96 -23.41 -2.48 -8.22
CA ILE A 96 -23.99 -2.19 -6.92
C ILE A 96 -23.31 -3.11 -5.90
N CYS A 97 -22.83 -2.55 -4.79
CA CYS A 97 -22.26 -3.30 -3.67
C CYS A 97 -22.74 -2.64 -2.37
N SER A 98 -23.89 -3.09 -1.88
CA SER A 98 -24.60 -2.42 -0.80
C SER A 98 -24.40 -3.16 0.51
N ASP A 99 -23.68 -2.55 1.46
CA ASP A 99 -23.49 -3.03 2.84
C ASP A 99 -22.84 -4.43 2.89
N ILE A 100 -21.78 -4.61 2.10
CA ILE A 100 -21.00 -5.86 2.03
C ILE A 100 -19.60 -5.70 2.61
N VAL A 101 -18.98 -4.53 2.40
CA VAL A 101 -17.57 -4.29 2.66
C VAL A 101 -17.21 -4.43 4.15
N GLU A 102 -18.12 -4.09 5.05
CA GLU A 102 -17.98 -4.21 6.51
C GLU A 102 -17.93 -5.66 7.00
N HIS A 103 -18.43 -6.61 6.20
CA HIS A 103 -18.47 -8.03 6.52
C HIS A 103 -17.19 -8.77 6.11
N LEU A 104 -16.32 -8.13 5.33
CA LEU A 104 -15.14 -8.74 4.75
C LEU A 104 -13.90 -8.58 5.65
N ASP A 105 -13.14 -9.67 5.79
CA ASP A 105 -11.83 -9.64 6.45
C ASP A 105 -10.79 -9.02 5.49
N ASN A 106 -10.93 -9.26 4.18
CA ASN A 106 -10.08 -8.75 3.09
C ASN A 106 -10.92 -8.03 1.99
N PRO A 107 -11.36 -6.78 2.22
CA PRO A 107 -12.10 -5.98 1.23
C PRO A 107 -11.41 -5.86 -0.15
N GLU A 108 -10.11 -6.11 -0.20
CA GLU A 108 -9.30 -5.98 -1.41
C GLU A 108 -9.69 -7.01 -2.47
N LYS A 109 -10.21 -8.17 -2.05
CA LYS A 109 -10.78 -9.17 -2.97
C LYS A 109 -12.06 -8.66 -3.63
N LEU A 110 -12.92 -7.99 -2.86
CA LEU A 110 -14.11 -7.31 -3.39
C LEU A 110 -13.72 -6.22 -4.38
N PHE A 111 -12.77 -5.36 -4.04
CA PHE A 111 -12.35 -4.29 -4.95
C PHE A 111 -11.69 -4.82 -6.22
N SER A 112 -10.89 -5.89 -6.13
CA SER A 112 -10.34 -6.56 -7.30
C SER A 112 -11.44 -7.15 -8.19
N LEU A 113 -12.49 -7.74 -7.59
CA LEU A 113 -13.65 -8.23 -8.34
C LEU A 113 -14.36 -7.09 -9.07
N ILE A 114 -14.67 -5.99 -8.38
CA ILE A 114 -15.29 -4.79 -8.96
C ILE A 114 -14.44 -4.29 -10.13
N GLU A 115 -13.12 -4.18 -9.94
CA GLU A 115 -12.19 -3.72 -10.97
C GLU A 115 -12.21 -4.64 -12.21
N LYS A 116 -12.18 -5.95 -12.00
CA LYS A 116 -12.29 -6.96 -13.08
C LYS A 116 -13.63 -6.93 -13.79
N CYS A 117 -14.69 -6.46 -13.15
CA CYS A 117 -16.02 -6.33 -13.74
C CYS A 117 -16.29 -4.95 -14.35
N SER A 118 -15.38 -3.99 -14.16
CA SER A 118 -15.52 -2.62 -14.64
C SER A 118 -14.81 -2.36 -15.98
N ASN A 119 -15.35 -1.44 -16.75
CA ASN A 119 -14.71 -0.67 -17.82
C ASN A 119 -14.57 0.81 -17.36
N ASP A 120 -14.04 1.69 -18.21
CA ASP A 120 -13.77 3.10 -17.87
C ASP A 120 -15.04 3.94 -17.65
N ASP A 121 -16.18 3.45 -18.14
CA ASP A 121 -17.50 4.07 -18.01
C ASP A 121 -18.40 3.46 -16.94
N THR A 122 -17.97 2.38 -16.30
CA THR A 122 -18.71 1.72 -15.23
C THR A 122 -18.91 2.65 -14.03
N TYR A 123 -20.16 2.85 -13.65
CA TYR A 123 -20.50 3.43 -12.36
C TYR A 123 -20.45 2.35 -11.28
N ILE A 124 -19.85 2.68 -10.13
CA ILE A 124 -19.71 1.79 -8.99
C ILE A 124 -20.41 2.44 -7.80
N LEU A 125 -21.47 1.82 -7.30
CA LEU A 125 -22.25 2.29 -6.17
C LEU A 125 -21.99 1.41 -4.96
N ILE A 126 -21.26 1.93 -3.98
CA ILE A 126 -20.92 1.23 -2.74
C ILE A 126 -21.66 1.87 -1.58
N SER A 127 -22.23 1.08 -0.68
CA SER A 127 -22.73 1.59 0.62
C SER A 127 -22.15 0.80 1.79
N THR A 128 -22.10 1.45 2.94
CA THR A 128 -21.75 0.81 4.22
C THR A 128 -22.29 1.67 5.39
N PRO A 129 -22.63 1.07 6.54
CA PRO A 129 -22.99 1.81 7.75
C PRO A 129 -21.92 2.80 8.19
N ASP A 130 -22.33 3.98 8.67
CA ASP A 130 -21.40 4.97 9.18
C ASP A 130 -21.03 4.70 10.64
N ALA A 131 -19.73 4.57 10.91
CA ALA A 131 -19.20 4.25 12.23
C ALA A 131 -19.49 5.31 13.32
N THR A 132 -19.94 6.51 12.96
CA THR A 132 -20.36 7.55 13.92
C THR A 132 -21.80 7.36 14.41
N SER A 133 -22.58 6.51 13.72
CA SER A 133 -23.98 6.23 14.04
C SER A 133 -24.22 4.81 14.58
N THR A 134 -23.22 3.94 14.49
CA THR A 134 -23.27 2.56 15.00
C THR A 134 -22.79 2.48 16.44
N LEU A 135 -23.32 1.50 17.17
CA LEU A 135 -22.86 1.20 18.52
C LEU A 135 -21.55 0.40 18.46
N LYS A 136 -20.67 0.63 19.45
CA LYS A 136 -19.44 -0.13 19.64
C LYS A 136 -19.49 -0.91 20.95
N GLN A 137 -18.84 -2.06 20.95
CA GLN A 137 -18.55 -2.83 22.17
C GLN A 137 -17.51 -2.11 23.02
N SER A 138 -17.36 -2.51 24.28
CA SER A 138 -16.37 -1.94 25.22
C SER A 138 -14.92 -2.04 24.74
N ASN A 139 -14.61 -3.02 23.87
CA ASN A 139 -13.30 -3.22 23.25
C ASN A 139 -13.10 -2.42 21.95
N GLY A 140 -14.05 -1.54 21.59
CA GLY A 140 -13.99 -0.72 20.38
C GLY A 140 -14.43 -1.39 19.08
N ARG A 141 -14.80 -2.69 19.10
CA ARG A 141 -15.32 -3.40 17.92
C ARG A 141 -16.78 -2.99 17.62
N PRO A 142 -17.26 -3.16 16.38
CA PRO A 142 -18.67 -3.00 16.04
C PRO A 142 -19.59 -3.81 16.97
N ALA A 143 -20.72 -3.24 17.39
CA ALA A 143 -21.73 -3.95 18.16
C ALA A 143 -22.41 -5.07 17.34
N ASN A 144 -22.57 -4.85 16.03
CA ASN A 144 -22.94 -5.93 15.12
C ASN A 144 -21.75 -6.87 14.95
N ILE A 145 -21.83 -8.06 15.57
CA ILE A 145 -20.75 -9.05 15.54
C ILE A 145 -20.43 -9.59 14.14
N LEU A 146 -21.32 -9.37 13.17
CA LEU A 146 -21.09 -9.71 11.76
C LEU A 146 -20.22 -8.69 11.04
N HIS A 147 -20.06 -7.47 11.57
CA HIS A 147 -19.17 -6.46 11.01
C HIS A 147 -17.76 -6.71 11.50
N LYS A 148 -16.83 -6.88 10.56
CA LYS A 148 -15.39 -6.99 10.82
C LYS A 148 -14.78 -5.63 11.11
N ARG A 149 -15.32 -4.59 10.46
CA ARG A 149 -14.84 -3.22 10.54
C ARG A 149 -15.93 -2.26 10.05
N GLU A 150 -15.92 -1.06 10.57
CA GLU A 150 -16.78 0.04 10.16
C GLU A 150 -15.91 1.29 9.97
N TRP A 151 -16.35 2.20 9.11
CA TRP A 151 -15.63 3.43 8.81
C TRP A 151 -16.55 4.63 8.97
N ASP A 152 -16.00 5.75 9.40
CA ASP A 152 -16.63 7.02 9.07
C ASP A 152 -16.43 7.32 7.58
N ARG A 153 -17.25 8.23 7.05
CA ARG A 153 -17.19 8.62 5.65
C ARG A 153 -15.79 9.03 5.15
N VAL A 154 -15.06 9.86 5.90
CA VAL A 154 -13.76 10.40 5.45
C VAL A 154 -12.72 9.29 5.35
N ASN A 155 -12.68 8.40 6.35
CA ASN A 155 -11.79 7.26 6.35
C ASN A 155 -12.12 6.27 5.24
N PHE A 156 -13.40 6.05 4.93
CA PHE A 156 -13.79 5.19 3.82
C PHE A 156 -13.51 5.82 2.45
N GLU A 157 -13.68 7.14 2.28
CA GLU A 157 -13.28 7.85 1.06
C GLU A 157 -11.78 7.68 0.78
N ASN A 158 -10.95 7.86 1.82
CA ASN A 158 -9.52 7.66 1.70
C ASN A 158 -9.18 6.20 1.36
N TYR A 159 -9.90 5.25 1.93
CA TYR A 159 -9.73 3.82 1.63
C TYR A 159 -10.09 3.51 0.17
N LEU A 160 -11.25 3.95 -0.32
CA LEU A 160 -11.66 3.78 -1.72
C LEU A 160 -10.64 4.39 -2.71
N LYS A 161 -10.16 5.61 -2.44
CA LYS A 161 -9.12 6.25 -3.26
C LYS A 161 -7.84 5.41 -3.31
N LYS A 162 -7.35 4.93 -2.17
CA LYS A 162 -6.18 4.04 -2.09
C LYS A 162 -6.43 2.70 -2.77
N SER A 163 -7.67 2.21 -2.78
CA SER A 163 -8.07 0.99 -3.48
C SER A 163 -8.15 1.16 -5.00
N GLY A 164 -8.08 2.39 -5.53
CA GLY A 164 -8.07 2.67 -6.97
C GLY A 164 -9.42 3.12 -7.52
N PHE A 165 -10.23 3.83 -6.72
CA PHE A 165 -11.51 4.39 -7.14
C PHE A 165 -11.53 5.91 -7.05
N ASP A 166 -12.06 6.55 -8.10
CA ASP A 166 -12.35 7.97 -8.12
C ASP A 166 -13.77 8.19 -7.62
N ILE A 167 -13.92 9.01 -6.57
CA ILE A 167 -15.23 9.25 -5.94
C ILE A 167 -15.90 10.44 -6.64
N LEU A 168 -17.01 10.18 -7.32
CA LEU A 168 -17.84 11.20 -7.97
C LEU A 168 -18.79 11.86 -6.98
N GLN A 169 -19.29 11.10 -6.00
CA GLN A 169 -20.22 11.59 -4.98
C GLN A 169 -20.15 10.72 -3.72
N SER A 170 -20.17 11.34 -2.54
CA SER A 170 -20.35 10.68 -1.24
C SER A 170 -21.44 11.37 -0.43
N LYS A 171 -22.44 10.63 0.06
CA LYS A 171 -23.56 11.20 0.84
C LYS A 171 -24.02 10.23 1.92
N TYR A 172 -24.60 10.81 2.97
CA TYR A 172 -25.35 10.07 3.97
C TYR A 172 -26.75 9.74 3.47
N TYR A 173 -27.29 8.62 3.91
CA TYR A 173 -28.70 8.31 3.87
C TYR A 173 -29.13 7.64 5.17
N ILE A 174 -30.42 7.69 5.44
CA ILE A 174 -31.02 7.11 6.63
C ILE A 174 -31.74 5.84 6.22
N GLU A 175 -31.48 4.73 6.91
CA GLU A 175 -32.21 3.48 6.70
C GLU A 175 -33.58 3.55 7.37
N GLN A 176 -34.59 3.99 6.63
CA GLN A 176 -35.90 4.38 7.18
C GLN A 176 -36.75 3.19 7.68
N ASN A 177 -36.45 1.96 7.25
CA ASN A 177 -37.28 0.80 7.51
C ASN A 177 -36.73 -0.14 8.60
N CYS A 178 -35.71 0.28 9.35
CA CYS A 178 -35.15 -0.50 10.45
C CYS A 178 -35.18 0.28 11.79
N HIS A 179 -35.34 -0.47 12.88
CA HIS A 179 -35.28 0.06 14.24
C HIS A 179 -34.17 -0.65 15.03
N PRO A 180 -33.24 0.09 15.65
CA PRO A 180 -33.05 1.54 15.53
C PRO A 180 -32.63 1.95 14.10
N THR A 181 -32.90 3.19 13.75
CA THR A 181 -32.55 3.77 12.44
C THR A 181 -31.05 4.02 12.38
N TYR A 182 -30.38 3.58 11.33
CA TYR A 182 -28.93 3.77 11.15
C TYR A 182 -28.64 4.81 10.07
N ILE A 183 -27.53 5.53 10.24
CA ILE A 183 -26.99 6.39 9.19
C ILE A 183 -26.00 5.55 8.40
N CYS A 184 -26.21 5.47 7.10
CA CYS A 184 -25.32 4.80 6.18
C CYS A 184 -24.71 5.82 5.22
N ASN A 185 -23.58 5.48 4.64
CA ASN A 185 -22.97 6.23 3.56
C ASN A 185 -23.18 5.50 2.25
N TYR A 186 -23.29 6.26 1.16
CA TYR A 186 -23.06 5.71 -0.17
C TYR A 186 -22.05 6.55 -0.94
N PHE A 187 -21.34 5.86 -1.83
CA PHE A 187 -20.26 6.36 -2.65
C PHE A 187 -20.54 5.96 -4.08
N LEU A 188 -20.76 6.96 -4.94
CA LEU A 188 -20.75 6.78 -6.39
C LEU A 188 -19.33 7.00 -6.88
N CYS A 189 -18.75 5.98 -7.48
CA CYS A 189 -17.37 5.94 -7.90
C CYS A 189 -17.24 5.56 -9.37
N LYS A 190 -16.06 5.83 -9.93
CA LYS A 190 -15.53 5.16 -11.13
C LYS A 190 -14.24 4.45 -10.78
N LYS A 191 -13.86 3.47 -11.59
CA LYS A 191 -12.50 2.92 -11.55
C LYS A 191 -11.52 4.06 -11.85
N SER A 192 -10.47 4.19 -11.04
CA SER A 192 -9.41 5.16 -11.33
C SER A 192 -8.59 4.68 -12.52
N ASN A 193 -8.37 5.57 -13.48
CA ASN A 193 -7.54 5.31 -14.65
C ASN A 193 -6.04 5.45 -14.35
N ILE A 194 -5.68 5.81 -13.12
CA ILE A 194 -4.30 5.91 -12.68
C ILE A 194 -3.76 4.49 -12.47
N ARG A 195 -2.80 4.09 -13.31
CA ARG A 195 -2.04 2.84 -13.10
C ARG A 195 -1.42 2.87 -11.70
N LYS A 196 -1.72 1.85 -10.88
CA LYS A 196 -0.99 1.62 -9.62
C LYS A 196 0.49 1.39 -9.94
N LYS A 197 1.36 2.21 -9.34
CA LYS A 197 2.82 2.03 -9.45
C LYS A 197 3.20 0.65 -8.92
N HIS A 198 4.14 -0.02 -9.58
CA HIS A 198 4.66 -1.33 -9.21
C HIS A 198 6.01 -1.18 -8.54
N ILE A 199 6.12 -1.58 -7.27
CA ILE A 199 7.29 -1.37 -6.43
C ILE A 199 7.99 -2.70 -6.20
N LEU A 200 9.28 -2.75 -6.53
CA LEU A 200 10.15 -3.84 -6.13
C LEU A 200 10.69 -3.55 -4.73
N ILE A 201 10.44 -4.44 -3.78
CA ILE A 201 10.97 -4.36 -2.41
C ILE A 201 11.98 -5.50 -2.25
N THR A 202 13.23 -5.17 -1.93
CA THR A 202 14.28 -6.17 -1.73
C THR A 202 14.90 -6.12 -0.35
N VAL A 203 15.21 -7.31 0.18
CA VAL A 203 16.13 -7.46 1.32
C VAL A 203 17.31 -8.33 0.90
N PRO A 204 18.39 -7.72 0.38
CA PRO A 204 19.62 -8.44 0.10
C PRO A 204 20.17 -9.01 1.41
N ASN A 205 20.48 -10.30 1.44
CA ASN A 205 20.87 -10.96 2.68
C ASN A 205 21.93 -12.04 2.45
N VAL A 206 22.52 -12.53 3.54
CA VAL A 206 23.45 -13.67 3.52
C VAL A 206 22.85 -14.90 4.21
N HIS A 207 21.55 -15.14 4.00
CA HIS A 207 20.71 -16.15 4.67
C HIS A 207 20.34 -15.82 6.12
N TRP A 208 20.40 -14.53 6.46
CA TRP A 208 19.94 -14.01 7.75
C TRP A 208 19.24 -12.68 7.53
N ILE A 209 18.10 -12.48 8.18
CA ILE A 209 17.33 -11.23 8.20
C ILE A 209 16.87 -11.01 9.64
N HIS A 210 17.10 -9.81 10.17
CA HIS A 210 16.68 -9.44 11.50
C HIS A 210 15.15 -9.47 11.63
N GLN A 211 14.64 -9.93 12.78
CA GLN A 211 13.20 -10.09 13.01
C GLN A 211 12.40 -8.79 12.82
N HIS A 212 12.98 -7.64 13.17
CA HIS A 212 12.32 -6.35 12.97
C HIS A 212 12.17 -6.01 11.49
N VAL A 213 13.15 -6.34 10.64
CA VAL A 213 13.04 -6.15 9.19
C VAL A 213 11.92 -7.02 8.64
N THR A 214 11.88 -8.30 9.02
CA THR A 214 10.78 -9.22 8.65
C THR A 214 9.42 -8.70 9.08
N HIS A 215 9.30 -8.19 10.31
CA HIS A 215 8.07 -7.57 10.80
C HIS A 215 7.65 -6.37 9.96
N ARG A 216 8.59 -5.50 9.55
CA ARG A 216 8.29 -4.37 8.65
C ARG A 216 7.82 -4.84 7.27
N LEU A 217 8.43 -5.88 6.68
CA LEU A 217 7.96 -6.44 5.41
C LEU A 217 6.51 -6.93 5.48
N LEU A 218 6.13 -7.60 6.57
CA LEU A 218 4.75 -8.06 6.79
C LEU A 218 3.75 -6.89 6.89
N MET A 219 4.18 -5.76 7.44
CA MET A 219 3.37 -4.55 7.50
C MET A 219 3.27 -3.87 6.14
N LEU A 220 4.36 -3.80 5.38
CA LEU A 220 4.37 -3.26 4.01
C LEU A 220 3.49 -4.07 3.07
N GLN A 221 3.42 -5.39 3.22
CA GLN A 221 2.57 -6.25 2.39
C GLN A 221 1.07 -5.91 2.49
N LYS A 222 0.65 -5.24 3.56
CA LYS A 222 -0.73 -4.78 3.75
C LYS A 222 -1.02 -3.45 3.06
N ASP A 223 -0.03 -2.81 2.46
CA ASP A 223 -0.21 -1.54 1.77
C ASP A 223 -0.77 -1.77 0.36
N ILE A 224 -2.00 -1.31 0.17
CA ILE A 224 -2.79 -1.56 -1.04
C ILE A 224 -2.67 -0.43 -2.09
N ARG A 225 -1.93 0.64 -1.76
CA ARG A 225 -1.76 1.80 -2.65
C ARG A 225 -1.00 1.44 -3.92
N TYR A 226 -0.11 0.45 -3.83
CA TYR A 226 0.80 0.07 -4.89
C TYR A 226 0.76 -1.42 -5.16
N ASN A 227 1.17 -1.82 -6.36
CA ASN A 227 1.46 -3.22 -6.64
C ASN A 227 2.84 -3.52 -6.04
N LEU A 228 2.94 -4.48 -5.13
CA LEU A 228 4.19 -4.77 -4.42
C LEU A 228 4.75 -6.13 -4.84
N THR A 229 6.08 -6.21 -5.01
CA THR A 229 6.79 -7.48 -5.18
C THR A 229 7.97 -7.54 -4.25
N PHE A 230 8.03 -8.59 -3.44
CA PHE A 230 9.09 -8.81 -2.46
C PHE A 230 10.10 -9.83 -3.00
N LYS A 231 11.39 -9.52 -2.90
CA LYS A 231 12.50 -10.45 -3.18
C LYS A 231 13.51 -10.43 -2.04
N LEU A 232 14.02 -11.58 -1.65
CA LEU A 232 15.03 -11.73 -0.57
C LEU A 232 16.31 -12.36 -1.13
N PRO A 233 16.98 -11.73 -2.12
CA PRO A 233 18.06 -12.37 -2.85
C PRO A 233 19.32 -12.51 -1.98
N SER A 234 20.10 -13.56 -2.21
CA SER A 234 21.25 -13.92 -1.38
C SER A 234 22.56 -14.13 -2.17
N HIS A 235 22.68 -13.51 -3.34
CA HIS A 235 23.92 -13.58 -4.13
C HIS A 235 25.10 -12.97 -3.36
N LYS A 236 26.30 -13.51 -3.61
CA LYS A 236 27.54 -13.07 -2.99
C LYS A 236 28.55 -12.63 -4.06
N PRO A 237 29.45 -11.67 -3.78
CA PRO A 237 29.44 -10.77 -2.61
C PRO A 237 28.23 -9.81 -2.62
N TYR A 238 27.99 -9.06 -1.55
CA TYR A 238 26.82 -8.16 -1.43
C TYR A 238 26.62 -7.24 -2.65
N VAL A 239 27.70 -6.66 -3.20
CA VAL A 239 27.64 -5.80 -4.40
C VAL A 239 27.13 -6.57 -5.62
N ASN A 240 27.50 -7.84 -5.79
CA ASN A 240 26.97 -8.70 -6.86
C ASN A 240 25.45 -8.88 -6.71
N ASN A 241 24.97 -9.00 -5.46
CA ASN A 241 23.54 -9.06 -5.16
C ASN A 241 22.79 -7.82 -5.63
N LEU A 242 23.32 -6.62 -5.31
CA LEU A 242 22.73 -5.36 -5.76
C LEU A 242 22.66 -5.26 -7.29
N HIS A 243 23.69 -5.69 -8.01
CA HIS A 243 23.68 -5.66 -9.48
C HIS A 243 22.71 -6.67 -10.10
N HIS A 244 22.54 -7.86 -9.52
CA HIS A 244 21.47 -8.77 -9.91
C HIS A 244 20.08 -8.14 -9.69
N ILE A 245 19.88 -7.43 -8.58
CA ILE A 245 18.62 -6.72 -8.32
C ILE A 245 18.38 -5.62 -9.35
N VAL A 246 19.40 -4.83 -9.73
CA VAL A 246 19.27 -3.81 -10.78
C VAL A 246 18.82 -4.43 -12.12
N ASN A 247 19.37 -5.58 -12.49
CA ASN A 247 18.97 -6.29 -13.71
C ASN A 247 17.51 -6.78 -13.63
N ASP A 248 17.13 -7.35 -12.50
CA ASP A 248 15.75 -7.78 -12.22
C ASP A 248 14.77 -6.60 -12.23
N PHE A 249 15.20 -5.45 -11.69
CA PHE A 249 14.40 -4.24 -11.59
C PHE A 249 14.11 -3.63 -12.97
N ILE A 250 15.12 -3.55 -13.84
CA ILE A 250 14.96 -3.01 -15.19
C ILE A 250 14.24 -3.98 -16.13
N SER A 251 14.50 -5.29 -16.01
CA SER A 251 13.79 -6.31 -16.80
C SER A 251 12.33 -6.46 -16.37
N GLY A 252 12.02 -6.18 -15.11
CA GLY A 252 10.65 -6.08 -14.61
C GLY A 252 9.96 -4.75 -14.94
N ASN A 253 8.63 -4.75 -14.87
CA ASN A 253 7.78 -3.56 -15.04
C ASN A 253 7.62 -2.78 -13.72
N TYR A 254 8.74 -2.50 -13.04
CA TYR A 254 8.74 -1.78 -11.77
C TYR A 254 9.01 -0.29 -11.96
N ASP A 255 8.28 0.54 -11.22
CA ASP A 255 8.33 2.00 -11.22
C ASP A 255 9.33 2.54 -10.17
N PHE A 256 9.46 1.85 -9.02
CA PHE A 256 10.42 2.16 -7.96
C PHE A 256 11.03 0.90 -7.36
N TRP A 257 12.25 1.02 -6.86
CA TRP A 257 12.95 0.00 -6.08
C TRP A 257 13.18 0.50 -4.66
N LEU A 258 12.62 -0.20 -3.67
CA LEU A 258 12.92 -0.02 -2.26
C LEU A 258 13.87 -1.14 -1.81
N ASN A 259 15.13 -0.79 -1.55
CA ASN A 259 16.09 -1.68 -0.91
C ASN A 259 16.06 -1.49 0.61
N ILE A 260 16.10 -2.58 1.37
CA ILE A 260 16.21 -2.57 2.83
C ILE A 260 17.28 -3.60 3.20
N ASP A 261 18.32 -3.20 3.92
CA ASP A 261 19.33 -4.14 4.41
C ASP A 261 18.74 -5.06 5.49
N ALA A 262 19.38 -6.21 5.68
CA ALA A 262 18.89 -7.28 6.56
C ALA A 262 18.77 -6.87 8.04
N ASP A 263 19.37 -5.75 8.44
CA ASP A 263 19.49 -5.20 9.78
C ASP A 263 18.98 -3.75 9.92
N ASN A 264 18.38 -3.17 8.87
CA ASN A 264 17.97 -1.75 8.86
C ASN A 264 16.45 -1.57 8.74
N PRO A 265 15.66 -1.99 9.76
CA PRO A 265 14.21 -1.86 9.69
C PRO A 265 13.80 -0.38 9.65
N PRO A 266 12.96 0.04 8.69
CA PRO A 266 12.42 1.39 8.69
C PRO A 266 11.46 1.59 9.87
N GLN A 267 11.53 2.75 10.51
CA GLN A 267 10.63 3.08 11.62
C GLN A 267 9.21 3.41 11.13
N GLU A 268 9.14 4.14 10.01
CA GLU A 268 7.91 4.54 9.32
C GLU A 268 7.71 3.76 8.00
N ASN A 269 6.58 3.96 7.30
CA ASN A 269 6.29 3.29 6.03
C ASN A 269 7.00 3.99 4.85
N PRO A 270 8.07 3.43 4.25
CA PRO A 270 8.81 4.10 3.18
C PRO A 270 7.98 4.30 1.90
N LEU A 271 6.88 3.56 1.73
CA LEU A 271 5.98 3.69 0.57
C LEU A 271 5.23 5.03 0.55
N ASP A 272 5.19 5.76 1.67
CA ASP A 272 4.67 7.13 1.72
C ASP A 272 5.49 8.08 0.85
N LEU A 273 6.78 7.79 0.64
CA LEU A 273 7.72 8.65 -0.05
C LEU A 273 7.64 8.56 -1.57
N ILE A 274 6.92 7.57 -2.12
CA ILE A 274 6.75 7.36 -3.57
C ILE A 274 6.04 8.55 -4.24
N GLU A 275 5.15 9.24 -3.52
CA GLU A 275 4.42 10.39 -4.05
C GLU A 275 5.25 11.68 -4.07
N LEU A 276 6.43 11.70 -3.44
CA LEU A 276 7.37 12.82 -3.55
C LEU A 276 8.09 12.87 -4.91
N ASP A 277 8.04 11.77 -5.67
CA ASP A 277 8.61 11.59 -7.01
C ASP A 277 10.07 12.07 -7.14
N LYS A 278 10.93 11.69 -6.18
CA LYS A 278 12.36 12.00 -6.21
C LYS A 278 13.18 10.86 -6.82
N ASP A 279 14.37 11.20 -7.32
CA ASP A 279 15.23 10.22 -8.02
C ASP A 279 15.71 9.14 -7.05
N ILE A 280 16.28 9.57 -5.92
CA ILE A 280 16.85 8.72 -4.88
C ILE A 280 16.49 9.33 -3.52
N ILE A 281 15.85 8.54 -2.64
CA ILE A 281 15.57 8.91 -1.26
C ILE A 281 16.16 7.85 -0.33
N GLY A 282 17.17 8.21 0.45
CA GLY A 282 17.65 7.40 1.56
C GLY A 282 16.85 7.66 2.82
N LEU A 283 16.59 6.60 3.58
CA LEU A 283 16.10 6.67 4.94
C LEU A 283 17.35 6.61 5.84
N PRO A 284 17.82 7.76 6.35
CA PRO A 284 19.10 7.82 7.03
C PRO A 284 19.02 6.99 8.32
N THR A 285 20.16 6.43 8.69
CA THR A 285 20.31 5.58 9.88
C THR A 285 21.56 5.97 10.65
N PRO A 286 21.54 5.90 11.99
CA PRO A 286 22.76 6.06 12.78
C PRO A 286 23.75 4.91 12.49
N ILE A 287 25.01 5.28 12.26
CA ILE A 287 26.12 4.36 12.09
C ILE A 287 27.11 4.52 13.25
N TRP A 288 27.68 3.41 13.70
CA TRP A 288 28.75 3.42 14.70
C TRP A 288 30.10 3.51 14.00
N HIS A 289 30.88 4.54 14.33
CA HIS A 289 32.26 4.71 13.87
C HIS A 289 33.11 5.31 14.99
N PHE A 290 33.94 4.48 15.62
CA PHE A 290 34.87 4.89 16.66
C PHE A 290 36.24 4.26 16.44
N THR A 291 37.22 5.08 16.06
CA THR A 291 38.61 4.67 15.80
C THR A 291 39.56 5.01 16.94
N ASN A 292 39.10 5.80 17.91
CA ASN A 292 39.87 6.30 19.06
C ASN A 292 41.14 7.08 18.63
N LYS A 293 41.09 7.71 17.45
CA LYS A 293 42.26 8.40 16.85
C LYS A 293 42.16 9.93 16.89
N GLY A 294 41.02 10.50 17.27
CA GLY A 294 40.79 11.95 17.30
C GLY A 294 40.18 12.45 18.60
N ASN A 295 40.62 13.61 19.08
CA ASN A 295 40.18 14.21 20.34
C ASN A 295 38.68 14.62 20.38
N ASN A 296 37.99 14.64 19.23
CA ASN A 296 36.58 15.04 19.08
C ASN A 296 35.75 14.00 18.29
N GLU A 297 36.19 12.75 18.24
CA GLU A 297 35.44 11.69 17.56
C GLU A 297 34.13 11.39 18.29
N ARG A 298 33.01 11.53 17.60
CA ARG A 298 31.72 11.04 18.08
C ARG A 298 31.60 9.57 17.67
N PRO A 299 31.07 8.68 18.51
CA PRO A 299 30.95 7.27 18.14
C PRO A 299 29.79 7.00 17.17
N VAL A 300 28.84 7.93 17.03
CA VAL A 300 27.62 7.76 16.23
C VAL A 300 27.37 8.98 15.34
N TYR A 301 27.06 8.72 14.07
CA TYR A 301 26.71 9.73 13.06
C TYR A 301 25.55 9.22 12.20
N TRP A 302 24.79 10.13 11.58
CA TRP A 302 23.82 9.78 10.55
C TRP A 302 24.52 9.58 9.20
N ASN A 303 24.15 8.51 8.49
CA ASN A 303 24.75 8.17 7.20
C ASN A 303 24.21 8.98 6.01
N ALA A 304 24.06 10.29 6.19
CA ALA A 304 23.70 11.24 5.15
C ALA A 304 24.73 12.38 5.17
N TYR A 305 25.21 12.78 3.99
CA TYR A 305 26.44 13.54 3.88
C TYR A 305 26.40 14.65 2.84
N ASP A 306 27.16 15.71 3.11
CA ASP A 306 27.55 16.76 2.16
C ASP A 306 28.97 16.52 1.66
N TYR A 307 29.19 16.74 0.36
CA TYR A 307 30.49 16.60 -0.26
C TYR A 307 31.29 17.91 -0.18
N LEU A 308 32.45 17.85 0.46
CA LEU A 308 33.36 18.97 0.64
C LEU A 308 34.45 18.90 -0.44
N SER A 309 34.24 19.60 -1.55
CA SER A 309 35.16 19.59 -2.71
C SER A 309 36.60 19.99 -2.37
N GLU A 310 36.78 20.97 -1.48
CA GLU A 310 38.09 21.47 -1.01
C GLU A 310 38.95 20.37 -0.37
N LYS A 311 38.31 19.33 0.18
CA LYS A 311 38.97 18.26 0.94
C LYS A 311 38.82 16.88 0.30
N ASP A 312 38.10 16.80 -0.82
CA ASP A 312 37.61 15.54 -1.41
C ASP A 312 37.06 14.57 -0.35
N ALA A 313 36.20 15.09 0.54
CA ALA A 313 35.72 14.36 1.70
C ALA A 313 34.22 14.56 1.90
N TYR A 314 33.60 13.65 2.65
CA TYR A 314 32.20 13.75 3.05
C TYR A 314 32.11 14.15 4.52
N ALA A 315 31.20 15.07 4.84
CA ALA A 315 30.84 15.43 6.20
C ALA A 315 29.38 15.09 6.47
N GLU A 316 29.04 14.77 7.72
CA GLU A 316 27.66 14.53 8.12
C GLU A 316 26.79 15.75 7.78
N HIS A 317 25.65 15.51 7.15
CA HIS A 317 24.73 16.56 6.69
C HIS A 317 23.95 17.19 7.86
N GLU A 318 23.72 18.50 7.74
CA GLU A 318 22.83 19.29 8.60
C GLU A 318 22.02 20.28 7.71
N PRO A 319 20.71 20.50 7.97
CA PRO A 319 19.95 20.10 9.16
C PRO A 319 19.27 18.72 9.06
N LYS A 320 19.20 17.99 10.18
CA LYS A 320 18.60 16.64 10.27
C LYS A 320 17.07 16.62 10.48
N LYS A 321 16.28 17.25 9.61
CA LYS A 321 14.81 17.30 9.74
C LYS A 321 14.10 17.27 8.39
N GLY A 322 13.01 16.50 8.26
CA GLY A 322 12.25 16.43 7.01
C GLY A 322 13.05 15.90 5.83
N LEU A 323 12.59 16.19 4.61
CA LEU A 323 13.27 15.85 3.37
C LEU A 323 14.38 16.87 3.08
N GLN A 324 15.63 16.40 3.03
CA GLN A 324 16.80 17.21 2.72
C GLN A 324 17.48 16.70 1.46
N LYS A 325 17.99 17.63 0.64
CA LYS A 325 18.86 17.28 -0.48
C LYS A 325 20.28 17.11 0.07
N VAL A 326 20.91 15.98 -0.25
CA VAL A 326 22.24 15.60 0.25
C VAL A 326 23.14 15.17 -0.90
N ASP A 327 24.44 15.10 -0.67
CA ASP A 327 25.40 14.62 -1.69
C ASP A 327 25.60 13.11 -1.67
N ALA A 328 25.38 12.47 -0.52
CA ALA A 328 25.37 11.03 -0.38
C ALA A 328 24.48 10.58 0.78
N VAL A 329 23.96 9.36 0.68
CA VAL A 329 23.22 8.70 1.76
C VAL A 329 23.51 7.20 1.69
N GLY A 330 23.58 6.54 2.85
CA GLY A 330 23.81 5.10 2.89
C GLY A 330 22.62 4.32 2.31
N THR A 331 22.91 3.14 1.76
CA THR A 331 21.93 2.34 1.00
C THR A 331 21.14 1.35 1.86
N GLY A 332 21.31 1.41 3.19
CA GLY A 332 20.71 0.49 4.13
C GLY A 332 19.18 0.53 4.15
N CYS A 333 18.57 1.66 3.81
CA CYS A 333 17.21 1.67 3.31
C CYS A 333 17.07 2.82 2.32
N ILE A 334 16.80 2.49 1.05
CA ILE A 334 16.86 3.46 -0.03
C ILE A 334 15.77 3.18 -1.06
N LEU A 335 15.04 4.22 -1.43
CA LEU A 335 14.01 4.23 -2.47
C LEU A 335 14.58 4.89 -3.72
N ILE A 336 14.56 4.19 -4.85
CA ILE A 336 15.15 4.64 -6.11
C ILE A 336 14.11 4.56 -7.23
N ALA A 337 13.90 5.67 -7.94
CA ALA A 337 13.01 5.74 -9.09
C ALA A 337 13.59 4.99 -10.31
N ARG A 338 12.73 4.37 -11.12
CA ARG A 338 13.13 3.61 -12.33
C ARG A 338 14.10 4.37 -13.23
N ARG A 339 13.82 5.65 -13.47
CA ARG A 339 14.61 6.56 -14.31
C ARG A 339 16.10 6.61 -13.97
N VAL A 340 16.47 6.34 -12.71
CA VAL A 340 17.88 6.27 -12.29
C VAL A 340 18.59 5.15 -13.02
N PHE A 341 18.03 3.95 -13.07
CA PHE A 341 18.64 2.80 -13.75
C PHE A 341 18.25 2.69 -15.24
N GLU A 342 17.41 3.59 -15.74
CA GLU A 342 17.25 3.83 -17.17
C GLU A 342 18.49 4.49 -17.79
N ASN A 343 19.22 5.27 -16.99
CA ASN A 343 20.55 5.75 -17.35
C ASN A 343 21.54 4.57 -17.50
N PRO A 344 22.22 4.40 -18.66
CA PRO A 344 23.13 3.28 -18.89
C PRO A 344 24.32 3.20 -17.93
N ILE A 345 24.85 4.34 -17.47
CA ILE A 345 25.97 4.39 -16.53
C ILE A 345 25.52 3.93 -15.15
N MET A 346 24.35 4.37 -14.69
CA MET A 346 23.78 3.88 -13.42
C MET A 346 23.40 2.40 -13.48
N ARG A 347 22.97 1.90 -14.64
CA ARG A 347 22.67 0.48 -14.82
C ARG A 347 23.94 -0.39 -14.73
N GLN A 348 25.08 0.13 -15.17
CA GLN A 348 26.33 -0.61 -15.29
C GLN A 348 27.26 -0.28 -14.12
N GLY A 349 27.15 -1.05 -13.03
CA GLY A 349 28.15 -1.00 -11.97
C GLY A 349 27.96 0.12 -10.95
N ALA A 350 26.76 0.70 -10.78
CA ALA A 350 26.56 1.83 -9.87
C ALA A 350 26.99 1.56 -8.41
N PHE A 351 26.93 0.32 -7.93
CA PHE A 351 27.38 -0.06 -6.58
C PHE A 351 28.85 -0.53 -6.51
N MET A 352 29.64 -0.36 -7.58
CA MET A 352 31.06 -0.73 -7.54
C MET A 352 31.86 0.21 -6.64
N ARG A 353 32.72 -0.38 -5.80
CA ARG A 353 33.70 0.37 -5.01
C ARG A 353 34.74 1.03 -5.92
N LYS A 354 35.26 2.19 -5.47
CA LYS A 354 36.48 2.77 -6.03
C LYS A 354 37.68 2.30 -5.25
N TRP A 355 38.77 2.03 -5.96
CA TRP A 355 39.98 1.44 -5.42
C TRP A 355 41.17 2.33 -5.69
N ASN A 356 42.04 2.45 -4.69
CA ASN A 356 43.38 3.01 -4.85
C ASN A 356 44.27 2.04 -5.64
N LYS A 357 45.38 2.55 -6.19
CA LYS A 357 46.34 1.74 -6.96
C LYS A 357 46.97 0.60 -6.14
N ASP A 358 47.04 0.76 -4.82
CA ASP A 358 47.57 -0.24 -3.89
C ASP A 358 46.54 -1.30 -3.48
N GLY A 359 45.30 -1.23 -3.99
CA GLY A 359 44.23 -2.16 -3.69
C GLY A 359 43.44 -1.82 -2.42
N THR A 360 43.72 -0.70 -1.74
CA THR A 360 42.87 -0.19 -0.67
C THR A 360 41.60 0.47 -1.22
N VAL A 361 40.53 0.53 -0.43
CA VAL A 361 39.27 1.14 -0.83
C VAL A 361 39.39 2.66 -0.73
N ASP A 362 39.20 3.35 -1.85
CA ASP A 362 39.06 4.81 -1.90
C ASP A 362 37.65 5.21 -1.43
N LYS A 363 36.63 4.68 -2.12
CA LYS A 363 35.22 4.92 -1.78
C LYS A 363 34.45 3.62 -1.68
N GLY A 364 33.72 3.48 -0.57
CA GLY A 364 32.75 2.40 -0.37
C GLY A 364 31.64 2.42 -1.43
N ASN A 365 30.87 1.35 -1.51
CA ASN A 365 29.82 1.19 -2.53
C ASN A 365 28.75 2.29 -2.45
N ASP A 366 28.31 2.69 -1.26
CA ASP A 366 27.30 3.73 -1.07
C ASP A 366 27.78 5.09 -1.58
N MET A 367 29.02 5.47 -1.22
CA MET A 367 29.61 6.75 -1.64
C MET A 367 29.91 6.76 -3.14
N ALA A 368 30.37 5.63 -3.70
CA ALA A 368 30.60 5.49 -5.12
C ALA A 368 29.29 5.58 -5.92
N PHE A 369 28.23 4.92 -5.45
CA PHE A 369 26.88 5.02 -6.02
C PHE A 369 26.38 6.47 -6.04
N ALA A 370 26.47 7.16 -4.91
CA ALA A 370 26.03 8.55 -4.79
C ALA A 370 26.81 9.49 -5.71
N GLU A 371 28.13 9.32 -5.80
CA GLU A 371 28.97 10.12 -6.69
C GLU A 371 28.61 9.89 -8.17
N ILE A 372 28.44 8.64 -8.60
CA ILE A 372 28.03 8.33 -9.97
C ILE A 372 26.65 8.94 -10.25
N ALA A 373 25.69 8.80 -9.34
CA ALA A 373 24.34 9.34 -9.51
C ALA A 373 24.35 10.87 -9.69
N ARG A 374 25.10 11.60 -8.84
CA ARG A 374 25.25 13.05 -8.96
C ARG A 374 25.93 13.46 -10.26
N ASN A 375 26.98 12.75 -10.66
CA ASN A 375 27.67 13.00 -11.94
C ASN A 375 26.76 12.75 -13.16
N GLN A 376 25.75 11.90 -13.01
CA GLN A 376 24.70 11.67 -14.01
C GLN A 376 23.51 12.63 -13.91
N GLY A 377 23.56 13.61 -12.99
CA GLY A 377 22.54 14.66 -12.83
C GLY A 377 21.36 14.26 -11.94
N PHE A 378 21.41 13.12 -11.26
CA PHE A 378 20.35 12.71 -10.33
C PHE A 378 20.50 13.39 -8.97
N ASN A 379 19.36 13.72 -8.37
CA ASN A 379 19.32 14.32 -7.03
C ASN A 379 19.15 13.24 -5.96
N ILE A 380 19.93 13.34 -4.90
CA ILE A 380 19.87 12.44 -3.75
C ILE A 380 19.25 13.20 -2.59
N TYR A 381 18.34 12.54 -1.89
CA TYR A 381 17.67 13.09 -0.72
C TYR A 381 17.81 12.13 0.47
N ALA A 382 17.83 12.69 1.67
CA ALA A 382 17.64 11.97 2.92
C ALA A 382 16.35 12.46 3.58
N HIS A 383 15.50 11.54 4.05
CA HIS A 383 14.29 11.92 4.78
C HIS A 383 14.40 11.62 6.28
N TYR A 384 14.74 12.63 7.07
CA TYR A 384 15.02 12.46 8.50
C TYR A 384 13.78 12.14 9.36
N ASP A 385 12.57 12.46 8.89
CA ASP A 385 11.33 12.03 9.58
C ASP A 385 10.94 10.57 9.26
N TYR A 386 11.69 9.89 8.38
CA TYR A 386 11.56 8.46 8.06
C TYR A 386 12.89 7.74 8.33
N PRO A 387 13.40 7.74 9.57
CA PRO A 387 14.68 7.11 9.86
C PRO A 387 14.57 5.58 9.79
N CYS A 388 15.72 4.95 9.60
CA CYS A 388 15.89 3.51 9.81
C CYS A 388 16.64 3.25 11.12
N ASP A 389 16.31 2.15 11.77
CA ASP A 389 17.22 1.61 12.78
C ASP A 389 18.45 0.98 12.10
N HIS A 390 19.43 0.58 12.91
CA HIS A 390 20.57 -0.22 12.49
C HIS A 390 20.87 -1.23 13.59
N MET A 391 20.63 -2.50 13.32
CA MET A 391 20.86 -3.54 14.32
C MET A 391 22.34 -3.91 14.33
N SER A 392 23.03 -3.57 15.42
CA SER A 392 24.45 -3.90 15.62
C SER A 392 24.65 -4.47 17.02
N GLU A 393 25.53 -5.45 17.15
CA GLU A 393 25.95 -5.98 18.44
C GLU A 393 27.08 -5.12 19.00
N LEU A 394 26.94 -4.68 20.26
CA LEU A 394 27.91 -3.83 20.95
C LEU A 394 28.20 -4.39 22.33
N SER A 395 29.46 -4.28 22.77
CA SER A 395 29.88 -4.62 24.13
C SER A 395 29.31 -3.61 25.12
N LEU A 396 28.53 -4.07 26.11
CA LEU A 396 27.98 -3.20 27.14
C LEU A 396 29.07 -2.47 27.94
N ASN A 397 30.23 -3.10 28.15
CA ASN A 397 31.36 -2.45 28.83
C ASN A 397 31.95 -1.30 27.99
N GLU A 398 32.00 -1.45 26.66
CA GLU A 398 32.43 -0.37 25.76
C GLU A 398 31.40 0.75 25.72
N THR A 399 30.11 0.40 25.69
CA THR A 399 29.03 1.39 25.80
C THR A 399 29.16 2.18 27.10
N VAL A 400 29.37 1.51 28.25
CA VAL A 400 29.59 2.18 29.54
C VAL A 400 30.81 3.10 29.50
N ARG A 401 31.95 2.65 28.97
CA ARG A 401 33.16 3.51 28.84
C ARG A 401 32.89 4.77 28.02
N ALA A 402 32.20 4.64 26.90
CA ALA A 402 31.82 5.77 26.05
C ALA A 402 30.89 6.75 26.80
N PHE A 403 29.93 6.24 27.58
CA PHE A 403 29.04 7.07 28.41
C PHE A 403 29.78 7.75 29.57
N THR A 404 30.70 7.09 30.26
CA THR A 404 31.43 7.67 31.41
C THR A 404 32.31 8.84 30.97
N ASN A 405 32.99 8.73 29.82
CA ASN A 405 33.79 9.82 29.26
C ASN A 405 32.96 11.07 28.88
N LEU A 406 31.66 10.94 28.64
CA LEU A 406 30.75 12.08 28.39
C LEU A 406 30.43 12.90 29.65
N PHE A 407 30.59 12.31 30.85
CA PHE A 407 30.27 12.97 32.13
C PHE A 407 31.51 13.39 32.93
N GLU A 408 32.69 12.79 32.69
CA GLU A 408 33.95 13.24 33.28
C GLU A 408 34.57 14.46 32.56
N ALA A 409 34.05 14.82 31.37
CA ALA A 409 34.48 15.98 30.60
C ALA A 409 33.68 17.27 30.88
N LYS A 410 32.99 17.37 32.03
CA LYS A 410 32.27 18.59 32.48
C LYS A 410 32.92 19.25 33.69
#